data_AF-A0A9E3W2Q7-F1
#
_entry.id   AF-A0A9E3W2Q7-F1
#
_cell.length_a   1.000
_cell.length_b   1.000
_cell.length_c   1.000
_cell.angle_alpha   90.00
_cell.angle_beta   90.00
_cell.angle_gamma   90.00
#
_symmetry.space_group_name_H-M   'P 1'
#
loop_
_entity.id
_entity.type
_entity.pdbx_description
1 polymer ?
#
loop_
_entity_poly.entity_id
_entity_poly.type
_entity_poly.pdbx_seq_one_letter_code
_entity_poly.pdbx_strand_id
1 'polypeptide(L)'
;MKKLLLILTILVIASTGMAQKSERTNAFMYNKNAQYDKAKEAIDKAVVHPRTAEDAKAWMYRGIIYLNLVFSEDYANLSEDPLQESFNSFKKAIELDPDDKLKRSNDIDPRVEAIGQQYFAYGVDDFNAGQNDPNKYKVAANKFHKAYEVAAYVNKIDTLALLNAALASVRAEAYEQALEYYEQLLALDFNESDVYKNMA
;
A
#
# COMPACT_ATOMS: atom_id res chain seq x y z
N MET A 1 -20.64 -19.96 48.15
CA MET A 1 -19.46 -19.38 47.47
C MET A 1 -19.21 -19.98 46.08
N LYS A 2 -19.05 -21.30 45.92
CA LYS A 2 -18.83 -21.94 44.60
C LYS A 2 -19.90 -21.62 43.54
N LYS A 3 -21.19 -21.54 43.93
CA LYS A 3 -22.30 -21.17 43.02
C LYS A 3 -22.29 -19.68 42.62
N LEU A 4 -21.81 -18.79 43.48
CA LEU A 4 -21.65 -17.35 43.20
C LEU A 4 -20.47 -17.09 42.27
N LEU A 5 -19.36 -17.82 42.45
CA LEU A 5 -18.20 -17.80 41.54
C LEU A 5 -18.59 -18.25 40.13
N LEU A 6 -19.35 -19.35 40.01
CA LEU A 6 -19.80 -19.87 38.70
C LEU A 6 -20.69 -18.86 37.95
N ILE A 7 -21.59 -18.17 38.66
CA ILE A 7 -22.47 -17.15 38.08
C ILE A 7 -21.67 -15.91 37.63
N LEU A 8 -20.64 -15.51 38.42
CA LEU A 8 -19.75 -14.41 38.04
C LEU A 8 -18.93 -14.74 36.78
N THR A 9 -18.45 -15.99 36.66
CA THR A 9 -17.70 -16.44 35.47
C THR A 9 -18.59 -16.46 34.22
N ILE A 10 -19.85 -16.89 34.35
CA ILE A 10 -20.82 -16.89 33.24
C ILE A 10 -21.19 -15.45 32.83
N LEU A 11 -21.28 -14.50 33.77
CA LEU A 11 -21.53 -13.08 33.49
C LEU A 11 -20.36 -12.39 32.75
N VAL A 12 -19.11 -12.75 33.06
CA VAL A 12 -17.92 -12.26 32.33
C VAL A 12 -17.84 -12.85 30.92
N ILE A 13 -18.26 -14.10 30.73
CA ILE A 13 -18.34 -14.71 29.39
C ILE A 13 -19.49 -14.08 28.58
N ALA A 14 -20.64 -13.79 29.21
CA ALA A 14 -21.78 -13.14 28.57
C ALA A 14 -21.53 -11.68 28.16
N SER A 15 -20.67 -10.93 28.87
CA SER A 15 -20.32 -9.56 28.46
C SER A 15 -19.44 -9.49 27.21
N THR A 16 -18.79 -10.59 26.81
CA THR A 16 -18.11 -10.69 25.50
C THR A 16 -19.05 -10.98 24.33
N GLY A 17 -20.30 -11.39 24.61
CA GLY A 17 -21.25 -11.83 23.59
C GLY A 17 -22.04 -10.71 22.92
N MET A 18 -22.09 -9.51 23.49
CA MET A 18 -22.95 -8.41 23.01
C MET A 18 -22.20 -7.21 22.38
N ALA A 19 -20.87 -7.24 22.28
CA ALA A 19 -20.06 -6.14 21.71
C ALA A 19 -19.73 -6.30 20.20
N GLN A 20 -20.11 -7.40 19.55
CA GLN A 20 -19.54 -7.81 18.25
C GLN A 20 -20.41 -7.42 17.04
N LYS A 21 -20.46 -6.14 16.66
CA LYS A 21 -20.30 -5.89 15.22
C LYS A 21 -18.86 -6.27 14.92
N SER A 22 -18.61 -7.20 13.99
CA SER A 22 -17.25 -7.54 13.58
C SER A 22 -16.51 -6.24 13.25
N GLU A 23 -15.30 -6.04 13.79
CA GLU A 23 -14.56 -4.78 13.59
C GLU A 23 -14.37 -4.45 12.09
N ARG A 24 -14.34 -5.47 11.23
CA ARG A 24 -14.43 -5.32 9.77
C ARG A 24 -15.64 -4.50 9.33
N THR A 25 -16.82 -4.76 9.90
CA THR A 25 -18.06 -4.02 9.62
C THR A 25 -17.99 -2.59 10.16
N ASN A 26 -17.43 -2.39 11.36
CA ASN A 26 -17.23 -1.05 11.91
C ASN A 26 -16.30 -0.23 11.02
N ALA A 27 -15.16 -0.80 10.65
CA ALA A 27 -14.21 -0.20 9.73
C ALA A 27 -14.85 0.23 8.41
N PHE A 28 -15.66 -0.65 7.79
CA PHE A 28 -16.42 -0.31 6.59
C PHE A 28 -17.35 0.89 6.79
N MET A 29 -18.11 0.90 7.89
CA MET A 29 -19.06 1.98 8.19
C MET A 29 -18.35 3.30 8.48
N TYR A 30 -17.27 3.29 9.27
CA TYR A 30 -16.47 4.47 9.56
C TYR A 30 -15.83 5.03 8.29
N ASN A 31 -15.26 4.16 7.45
CA ASN A 31 -14.68 4.57 6.17
C ASN A 31 -15.72 5.23 5.25
N LYS A 32 -16.93 4.64 5.16
CA LYS A 32 -18.03 5.21 4.37
C LYS A 32 -18.46 6.61 4.84
N ASN A 33 -18.29 6.88 6.13
CA ASN A 33 -18.60 8.18 6.74
C ASN A 33 -17.37 9.11 6.83
N ALA A 34 -16.27 8.78 6.14
CA ALA A 34 -14.99 9.52 6.17
C ALA A 34 -14.38 9.68 7.59
N GLN A 35 -14.72 8.79 8.52
CA GLN A 35 -14.15 8.75 9.87
C GLN A 35 -12.90 7.86 9.86
N TYR A 36 -11.84 8.31 9.16
CA TYR A 36 -10.71 7.45 8.82
C TYR A 36 -9.84 7.04 10.01
N ASP A 37 -9.77 7.87 11.05
CA ASP A 37 -9.18 7.54 12.36
C ASP A 37 -9.80 6.28 12.97
N LYS A 38 -11.14 6.28 13.08
CA LYS A 38 -11.90 5.15 13.62
C LYS A 38 -11.90 3.96 12.69
N ALA A 39 -11.93 4.21 11.38
CA ALA A 39 -11.85 3.15 10.38
C ALA A 39 -10.51 2.41 10.48
N LYS A 40 -9.40 3.15 10.60
CA LYS A 40 -8.06 2.60 10.77
C LYS A 40 -7.97 1.76 12.05
N GLU A 41 -8.41 2.30 13.18
CA GLU A 41 -8.38 1.58 14.46
C GLU A 41 -9.17 0.26 14.39
N ALA A 42 -10.39 0.31 13.84
CA ALA A 42 -11.23 -0.88 13.70
C ALA A 42 -10.60 -1.90 12.73
N ILE A 43 -10.07 -1.46 11.58
CA ILE A 43 -9.55 -2.41 10.60
C ILE A 43 -8.24 -3.07 11.04
N ASP A 44 -7.37 -2.33 11.74
CA ASP A 44 -6.14 -2.87 12.31
C ASP A 44 -6.44 -3.95 13.36
N LYS A 45 -7.50 -3.76 14.17
CA LYS A 45 -8.01 -4.81 15.08
C LYS A 45 -8.58 -6.01 14.31
N ALA A 46 -9.28 -5.76 13.21
CA ALA A 46 -9.92 -6.83 12.44
C ALA A 46 -8.89 -7.78 11.78
N VAL A 47 -7.82 -7.26 11.19
CA VAL A 47 -6.84 -8.07 10.45
C VAL A 47 -5.91 -8.90 11.34
N VAL A 48 -5.87 -8.64 12.66
CA VAL A 48 -5.12 -9.45 13.63
C VAL A 48 -6.02 -10.37 14.46
N HIS A 49 -7.34 -10.23 14.36
CA HIS A 49 -8.27 -11.02 15.15
C HIS A 49 -8.44 -12.43 14.54
N PRO A 50 -8.40 -13.53 15.34
CA PRO A 50 -8.37 -14.90 14.81
C PRO A 50 -9.50 -15.29 13.85
N ARG A 51 -10.68 -14.68 14.00
CA ARG A 51 -11.84 -14.94 13.11
C ARG A 51 -11.80 -14.19 11.77
N THR A 52 -10.94 -13.18 11.64
CA THR A 52 -10.92 -12.26 10.50
C THR A 52 -9.52 -12.03 9.93
N ALA A 53 -8.48 -12.61 10.54
CA ALA A 53 -7.11 -12.54 10.04
C ALA A 53 -6.95 -13.18 8.66
N GLU A 54 -7.75 -14.19 8.33
CA GLU A 54 -7.77 -14.84 7.01
C GLU A 54 -8.96 -14.36 6.14
N ASP A 55 -9.62 -13.26 6.51
CA ASP A 55 -10.71 -12.69 5.73
C ASP A 55 -10.16 -11.73 4.66
N ALA A 56 -10.11 -12.19 3.41
CA ALA A 56 -9.67 -11.39 2.26
C ALA A 56 -10.38 -10.02 2.18
N LYS A 57 -11.66 -9.94 2.55
CA LYS A 57 -12.43 -8.68 2.53
C LYS A 57 -11.97 -7.71 3.62
N ALA A 58 -11.53 -8.21 4.78
CA ALA A 58 -10.95 -7.35 5.82
C ALA A 58 -9.63 -6.73 5.33
N TRP A 59 -8.77 -7.50 4.68
CA TRP A 59 -7.54 -6.99 4.07
C TRP A 59 -7.80 -6.00 2.94
N MET A 60 -8.80 -6.26 2.08
CA MET A 60 -9.21 -5.30 1.04
C MET A 60 -9.69 -3.98 1.66
N TYR A 61 -10.51 -4.03 2.71
CA TYR A 61 -10.94 -2.81 3.42
C TYR A 61 -9.77 -2.09 4.07
N ARG A 62 -8.78 -2.80 4.60
CA ARG A 62 -7.54 -2.18 5.12
C ARG A 62 -6.81 -1.44 4.01
N GLY A 63 -6.65 -2.06 2.84
CA GLY A 63 -6.07 -1.42 1.65
C GLY A 63 -6.77 -0.11 1.30
N ILE A 64 -8.10 -0.14 1.22
CA ILE A 64 -8.92 1.05 0.90
C ILE A 64 -8.78 2.14 1.96
N ILE A 65 -8.87 1.78 3.23
CA ILE A 65 -8.79 2.75 4.34
C ILE A 65 -7.43 3.44 4.34
N TYR A 66 -6.34 2.68 4.24
CA TYR A 66 -5.00 3.27 4.20
C TYR A 66 -4.78 4.13 2.94
N LEU A 67 -5.36 3.75 1.79
CA LEU A 67 -5.32 4.60 0.60
C LEU A 67 -6.07 5.92 0.80
N ASN A 68 -7.22 5.89 1.50
CA ASN A 68 -7.97 7.11 1.82
C ASN A 68 -7.18 8.05 2.74
N LEU A 69 -6.31 7.53 3.63
CA LEU A 69 -5.42 8.36 4.45
C LEU A 69 -4.45 9.18 3.59
N VAL A 70 -3.95 8.61 2.49
CA VAL A 70 -3.03 9.29 1.56
C VAL A 70 -3.67 10.55 0.98
N PHE A 71 -4.96 10.49 0.67
CA PHE A 71 -5.69 11.58 0.01
C PHE A 71 -6.45 12.48 0.98
N SER A 72 -6.16 12.41 2.28
CA SER A 72 -6.84 13.20 3.30
C SER A 72 -5.83 13.91 4.19
N GLU A 73 -5.60 15.19 3.93
CA GLU A 73 -4.57 16.00 4.61
C GLU A 73 -4.72 15.98 6.15
N ASP A 74 -5.95 16.04 6.66
CA ASP A 74 -6.27 15.99 8.09
C ASP A 74 -5.80 14.70 8.79
N TYR A 75 -5.49 13.65 8.02
CA TYR A 75 -5.14 12.32 8.50
C TYR A 75 -3.72 11.89 8.14
N ALA A 76 -2.89 12.80 7.60
CA ALA A 76 -1.52 12.51 7.18
C ALA A 76 -0.64 11.91 8.30
N ASN A 77 -0.95 12.21 9.56
CA ASN A 77 -0.18 11.74 10.73
C ASN A 77 -0.63 10.36 11.25
N LEU A 78 -1.65 9.73 10.67
CA LEU A 78 -2.16 8.45 11.17
C LEU A 78 -1.30 7.24 10.79
N SER A 79 -0.42 7.38 9.80
CA SER A 79 0.48 6.32 9.34
C SER A 79 1.75 6.92 8.78
N GLU A 80 2.90 6.31 9.08
CA GLU A 80 4.19 6.76 8.56
C GLU A 80 4.33 6.51 7.05
N ASP A 81 3.80 5.39 6.56
CA ASP A 81 3.78 5.02 5.13
C ASP A 81 2.42 4.41 4.72
N PRO A 82 1.38 5.24 4.57
CA PRO A 82 0.04 4.75 4.24
C PRO A 82 -0.05 4.08 2.86
N LEU A 83 0.80 4.46 1.90
CA LEU A 83 0.84 3.80 0.58
C LEU A 83 1.35 2.36 0.70
N GLN A 84 2.43 2.15 1.45
CA GLN A 84 3.01 0.81 1.62
C GLN A 84 2.07 -0.11 2.39
N GLU A 85 1.42 0.41 3.44
CA GLU A 85 0.41 -0.32 4.20
C GLU A 85 -0.82 -0.66 3.34
N SER A 86 -1.27 0.27 2.50
CA SER A 86 -2.35 0.03 1.55
C SER A 86 -1.99 -1.09 0.57
N PHE A 87 -0.81 -1.01 -0.04
CA PHE A 87 -0.33 -2.01 -1.00
C PHE A 87 -0.20 -3.40 -0.39
N ASN A 88 0.45 -3.50 0.78
CA ASN A 88 0.60 -4.77 1.50
C ASN A 88 -0.76 -5.40 1.83
N SER A 89 -1.74 -4.57 2.17
CA SER A 89 -3.09 -5.04 2.46
C SER A 89 -3.81 -5.58 1.22
N PHE A 90 -3.67 -4.92 0.06
CA PHE A 90 -4.20 -5.46 -1.20
C PHE A 90 -3.50 -6.74 -1.63
N LYS A 91 -2.17 -6.85 -1.47
CA LYS A 91 -1.43 -8.09 -1.73
C LYS A 91 -1.97 -9.25 -0.89
N LYS A 92 -2.19 -9.01 0.40
CA LYS A 92 -2.73 -10.03 1.32
C LYS A 92 -4.18 -10.39 0.97
N ALA A 93 -4.99 -9.41 0.56
CA ALA A 93 -6.36 -9.68 0.10
C ALA A 93 -6.39 -10.61 -1.12
N ILE A 94 -5.49 -10.39 -2.09
CA ILE A 94 -5.35 -11.23 -3.29
C ILE A 94 -4.84 -12.63 -2.95
N GLU A 95 -3.86 -12.74 -2.05
CA GLU A 95 -3.33 -14.03 -1.58
C GLU A 95 -4.43 -14.91 -0.94
N LEU A 96 -5.35 -14.29 -0.19
CA LEU A 96 -6.44 -14.97 0.52
C LEU A 96 -7.67 -15.25 -0.36
N ASP A 97 -7.70 -14.75 -1.60
CA ASP A 97 -8.82 -14.93 -2.53
C ASP A 97 -8.36 -15.48 -3.89
N PRO A 98 -7.81 -16.72 -3.93
CA PRO A 98 -7.30 -17.32 -5.16
C PRO A 98 -8.39 -17.57 -6.22
N ASP A 99 -9.65 -17.62 -5.81
CA ASP A 99 -10.80 -17.80 -6.70
C ASP A 99 -11.36 -16.47 -7.26
N ASP A 100 -10.74 -15.33 -6.92
CA ASP A 100 -11.17 -13.98 -7.33
C ASP A 100 -12.64 -13.65 -7.02
N LYS A 101 -13.13 -14.05 -5.84
CA LYS A 101 -14.50 -13.75 -5.38
C LYS A 101 -14.69 -12.26 -5.07
N LEU A 102 -13.61 -11.55 -4.76
CA LEU A 102 -13.56 -10.10 -4.56
C LEU A 102 -13.61 -9.32 -5.87
N LYS A 103 -13.48 -9.96 -7.04
CA LYS A 103 -13.46 -9.30 -8.36
C LYS A 103 -12.38 -8.23 -8.41
N ARG A 104 -11.13 -8.65 -8.23
CA ARG A 104 -9.94 -7.79 -8.12
C ARG A 104 -9.86 -6.73 -9.20
N SER A 105 -10.26 -7.07 -10.44
CA SER A 105 -10.22 -6.16 -11.59
C SER A 105 -11.06 -4.90 -11.41
N ASN A 106 -12.07 -4.95 -10.54
CA ASN A 106 -12.99 -3.83 -10.30
C ASN A 106 -12.65 -3.09 -9.01
N ASP A 107 -12.31 -3.83 -7.95
CA ASP A 107 -12.22 -3.28 -6.59
C ASP A 107 -10.79 -3.07 -6.09
N ILE A 108 -9.81 -3.83 -6.59
CA ILE A 108 -8.42 -3.84 -6.11
C ILE A 108 -7.45 -3.26 -7.16
N ASP A 109 -7.43 -3.80 -8.38
CA ASP A 109 -6.43 -3.45 -9.40
C ASP A 109 -6.40 -1.94 -9.68
N PRO A 110 -7.55 -1.23 -9.87
CA PRO A 110 -7.53 0.23 -10.07
C PRO A 110 -6.94 1.01 -8.88
N ARG A 111 -7.02 0.45 -7.66
CA ARG A 111 -6.47 1.07 -6.46
C ARG A 111 -4.97 0.82 -6.32
N VAL A 112 -4.52 -0.38 -6.70
CA VAL A 112 -3.09 -0.68 -6.79
C VAL A 112 -2.44 0.21 -7.85
N GLU A 113 -3.10 0.43 -8.99
CA GLU A 113 -2.64 1.41 -9.98
C GLU A 113 -2.55 2.82 -9.42
N ALA A 114 -3.55 3.28 -8.66
CA ALA A 114 -3.53 4.58 -8.00
C ALA A 114 -2.37 4.71 -6.99
N ILE A 115 -2.02 3.62 -6.28
CA ILE A 115 -0.84 3.59 -5.41
C ILE A 115 0.44 3.79 -6.24
N GLY A 116 0.57 3.10 -7.37
CA GLY A 116 1.73 3.26 -8.28
C GLY A 116 1.84 4.69 -8.79
N GLN A 117 0.74 5.27 -9.25
CA GLN A 117 0.68 6.68 -9.68
C GLN A 117 1.08 7.65 -8.57
N GLN A 118 0.65 7.39 -7.33
CA GLN A 118 1.00 8.26 -6.21
C GLN A 118 2.48 8.14 -5.82
N TYR A 119 3.06 6.94 -5.86
CA TYR A 119 4.51 6.77 -5.70
C TYR A 119 5.28 7.52 -6.79
N PHE A 120 4.82 7.46 -8.04
CA PHE A 120 5.42 8.21 -9.13
C PHE A 120 5.37 9.72 -8.88
N ALA A 121 4.20 10.25 -8.46
CA ALA A 121 4.05 11.67 -8.12
C ALA A 121 5.00 12.09 -6.99
N TYR A 122 5.08 11.31 -5.91
CA TYR A 122 6.04 11.57 -4.83
C TYR A 122 7.50 11.47 -5.29
N GLY A 123 7.79 10.62 -6.28
CA GLY A 123 9.11 10.54 -6.92
C GLY A 123 9.44 11.83 -7.67
N VAL A 124 8.48 12.40 -8.41
CA VAL A 124 8.64 13.69 -9.10
C VAL A 124 8.92 14.81 -8.09
N ASP A 125 8.17 14.87 -6.99
CA ASP A 125 8.36 15.89 -5.96
C ASP A 125 9.77 15.84 -5.35
N ASP A 126 10.26 14.65 -4.99
CA ASP A 126 11.62 14.49 -4.46
C ASP A 126 12.69 14.74 -5.53
N PHE A 127 12.46 14.34 -6.77
CA PHE A 127 13.41 14.61 -7.85
C PHE A 127 13.60 16.12 -8.05
N ASN A 128 12.50 16.88 -8.04
CA ASN A 128 12.55 18.34 -8.12
C ASN A 128 13.25 18.96 -6.89
N ALA A 129 12.98 18.44 -5.69
CA ALA A 129 13.66 18.86 -4.47
C ALA A 129 15.17 18.55 -4.48
N GLY A 130 15.60 17.56 -5.28
CA GLY A 130 17.01 17.20 -5.50
C GLY A 130 17.90 18.34 -5.96
N GLN A 131 17.34 19.37 -6.59
CA GLN A 131 18.08 20.56 -6.97
C GLN A 131 18.62 21.33 -5.76
N ASN A 132 17.92 21.26 -4.62
CA ASN A 132 18.31 21.93 -3.38
C ASN A 132 18.94 20.97 -2.36
N ASP A 133 18.54 19.70 -2.36
CA ASP A 133 19.09 18.65 -1.49
C ASP A 133 19.39 17.39 -2.32
N PRO A 134 20.64 17.16 -2.75
CA PRO A 134 21.00 16.03 -3.59
C PRO A 134 20.62 14.65 -3.02
N ASN A 135 20.43 14.53 -1.70
CA ASN A 135 19.97 13.27 -1.09
C ASN A 135 18.56 12.89 -1.58
N LYS A 136 17.76 13.86 -2.02
CA LYS A 136 16.41 13.64 -2.52
C LYS A 136 16.38 12.87 -3.84
N TYR A 137 17.42 12.93 -4.66
CA TYR A 137 17.49 12.11 -5.87
C TYR A 137 17.46 10.61 -5.56
N LYS A 138 18.12 10.18 -4.47
CA LYS A 138 18.08 8.79 -4.02
C LYS A 138 16.67 8.38 -3.55
N VAL A 139 15.99 9.29 -2.85
CA VAL A 139 14.60 9.05 -2.40
C VAL A 139 13.66 8.97 -3.61
N ALA A 140 13.83 9.85 -4.58
CA ALA A 140 13.07 9.85 -5.83
C ALA A 140 13.27 8.54 -6.61
N ALA A 141 14.52 8.08 -6.75
CA ALA A 141 14.83 6.82 -7.42
C ALA A 141 14.08 5.63 -6.80
N ASN A 142 14.08 5.54 -5.47
CA ASN A 142 13.35 4.49 -4.75
C ASN A 142 11.83 4.58 -4.98
N LYS A 143 11.27 5.79 -5.01
CA LYS A 143 9.83 6.00 -5.24
C LYS A 143 9.40 5.68 -6.67
N PHE A 144 10.19 6.06 -7.65
CA PHE A 144 9.96 5.68 -9.04
C PHE A 144 10.06 4.16 -9.25
N HIS A 145 11.08 3.52 -8.67
CA HIS A 145 11.17 2.06 -8.71
C HIS A 145 9.97 1.40 -8.02
N LYS A 146 9.52 1.96 -6.89
CA LYS A 146 8.32 1.47 -6.21
C LYS A 146 7.07 1.57 -7.06
N ALA A 147 6.90 2.66 -7.83
CA ALA A 147 5.80 2.80 -8.77
C ALA A 147 5.83 1.69 -9.84
N TYR A 148 7.02 1.38 -10.38
CA TYR A 148 7.22 0.26 -11.31
C TYR A 148 6.85 -1.10 -10.67
N GLU A 149 7.33 -1.40 -9.46
CA GLU A 149 7.01 -2.65 -8.76
C GLU A 149 5.51 -2.82 -8.49
N VAL A 150 4.85 -1.72 -8.11
CA VAL A 150 3.40 -1.71 -7.83
C VAL A 150 2.61 -1.94 -9.12
N ALA A 151 3.00 -1.32 -10.23
CA ALA A 151 2.39 -1.55 -11.53
C ALA A 151 2.55 -3.02 -11.99
N ALA A 152 3.74 -3.59 -11.80
CA ALA A 152 4.03 -4.99 -12.14
C ALA A 152 3.12 -5.97 -11.40
N TYR A 153 2.72 -5.65 -10.16
CA TYR A 153 1.84 -6.49 -9.36
C TYR A 153 0.44 -6.70 -9.99
N VAL A 154 -0.01 -5.74 -10.81
CA VAL A 154 -1.26 -5.84 -11.59
C VAL A 154 -1.00 -6.11 -13.08
N ASN A 155 0.15 -6.74 -13.37
CA ASN A 155 0.58 -7.12 -14.72
C ASN A 155 0.73 -5.93 -15.68
N LYS A 156 1.06 -4.74 -15.16
CA LYS A 156 1.43 -3.58 -15.97
C LYS A 156 2.94 -3.38 -15.96
N ILE A 157 3.49 -3.00 -17.10
CA ILE A 157 4.90 -2.67 -17.24
C ILE A 157 5.00 -1.16 -17.37
N ASP A 158 5.43 -0.48 -16.31
CA ASP A 158 5.59 0.98 -16.28
C ASP A 158 7.05 1.36 -16.58
N THR A 159 7.42 1.30 -17.86
CA THR A 159 8.78 1.65 -18.31
C THR A 159 9.12 3.11 -18.03
N LEU A 160 8.12 4.00 -17.94
CA LEU A 160 8.33 5.40 -17.59
C LEU A 160 8.78 5.54 -16.13
N ALA A 161 8.13 4.83 -15.20
CA ALA A 161 8.56 4.77 -13.81
C ALA A 161 9.98 4.22 -13.68
N LEU A 162 10.29 3.11 -14.37
CA LEU A 162 11.62 2.51 -14.33
C LEU A 162 12.71 3.42 -14.94
N LEU A 163 12.41 4.12 -16.04
CA LEU A 163 13.31 5.11 -16.64
C LEU A 163 13.59 6.27 -15.69
N ASN A 164 12.56 6.81 -15.03
CA ASN A 164 12.73 7.88 -14.05
C ASN A 164 13.50 7.40 -12.81
N ALA A 165 13.36 6.14 -12.42
CA ALA A 165 14.19 5.55 -11.37
C ALA A 165 15.67 5.55 -11.77
N ALA A 166 15.99 5.10 -12.99
CA ALA A 166 17.36 5.10 -13.51
C ALA A 166 17.96 6.52 -13.58
N LEU A 167 17.21 7.48 -14.13
CA LEU A 167 17.65 8.88 -14.23
C LEU A 167 17.86 9.52 -12.84
N ALA A 168 16.99 9.24 -11.88
CA ALA A 168 17.14 9.69 -10.50
C ALA A 168 18.37 9.05 -9.82
N SER A 169 18.64 7.77 -10.07
CA SER A 169 19.86 7.10 -9.58
C SER A 169 21.13 7.73 -10.17
N VAL A 170 21.15 8.10 -11.46
CA VAL A 170 22.26 8.86 -12.06
C VAL A 170 22.46 10.19 -11.36
N ARG A 171 21.38 10.95 -11.10
CA ARG A 171 21.45 12.23 -10.37
C ARG A 171 21.91 12.08 -8.92
N ALA A 172 21.65 10.92 -8.32
CA ALA A 172 22.11 10.56 -6.99
C ALA A 172 23.54 9.99 -6.96
N GLU A 173 24.23 9.93 -8.11
CA GLU A 173 25.54 9.25 -8.28
C GLU A 173 25.51 7.76 -7.89
N ALA A 174 24.32 7.14 -7.86
CA ALA A 174 24.12 5.73 -7.59
C ALA A 174 24.21 4.91 -8.89
N TYR A 175 25.39 4.93 -9.52
CA TYR A 175 25.58 4.41 -10.89
C TYR A 175 25.33 2.91 -11.03
N GLU A 176 25.68 2.10 -10.03
CA GLU A 176 25.39 0.66 -10.04
C GLU A 176 23.88 0.40 -10.11
N GLN A 177 23.10 1.09 -9.28
CA GLN A 177 21.64 1.01 -9.28
C GLN A 177 21.03 1.54 -10.59
N ALA A 178 21.60 2.63 -11.14
CA ALA A 178 21.14 3.14 -12.43
C ALA A 178 21.34 2.11 -13.56
N LEU A 179 22.50 1.43 -13.57
CA LEU A 179 22.80 0.39 -14.54
C LEU A 179 21.82 -0.78 -14.42
N GLU A 180 21.54 -1.25 -13.20
CA GLU A 180 20.53 -2.31 -12.97
C GLU A 180 19.16 -1.93 -13.55
N TYR A 181 18.71 -0.68 -13.40
CA TYR A 181 17.44 -0.23 -13.95
C TYR A 181 17.46 -0.08 -15.48
N TYR A 182 18.57 0.36 -16.07
CA TYR A 182 18.71 0.41 -17.52
C TYR A 182 18.78 -1.00 -18.15
N GLU A 183 19.46 -1.95 -17.51
CA GLU A 183 19.47 -3.34 -17.95
C GLU A 183 18.07 -3.96 -17.92
N GLN A 184 17.27 -3.65 -16.90
CA GLN A 184 15.86 -4.05 -16.87
C GLN A 184 15.05 -3.43 -18.02
N LEU A 185 15.26 -2.15 -18.36
CA LEU A 185 14.61 -1.51 -19.51
C LEU A 185 14.99 -2.18 -20.84
N LEU A 186 16.27 -2.49 -21.02
CA LEU A 186 16.75 -3.21 -22.22
C LEU A 186 16.13 -4.61 -22.32
N ALA A 187 15.99 -5.33 -21.20
CA ALA A 187 15.33 -6.62 -21.15
C ALA A 187 13.82 -6.56 -21.48
N LEU A 188 13.21 -5.38 -21.39
CA LEU A 188 11.83 -5.09 -21.77
C LEU A 188 11.70 -4.57 -23.23
N ASP A 189 12.77 -4.69 -24.03
CA ASP A 189 12.88 -4.14 -25.40
C ASP A 189 12.67 -2.60 -25.48
N PHE A 190 12.86 -1.89 -24.36
CA PHE A 190 12.77 -0.43 -24.31
C PHE A 190 14.08 0.20 -24.84
N ASN A 191 14.21 0.25 -26.16
CA ASN A 191 15.41 0.67 -26.88
C ASN A 191 15.41 2.15 -27.27
N GLU A 192 15.20 3.05 -26.31
CA GLU A 192 15.29 4.50 -26.57
C GLU A 192 16.74 5.00 -26.55
N SER A 193 17.05 6.01 -27.39
CA SER A 193 18.41 6.53 -27.50
C SER A 193 18.98 7.03 -26.17
N ASP A 194 18.10 7.45 -25.27
CA ASP A 194 18.47 8.00 -23.97
C ASP A 194 18.88 6.92 -22.97
N VAL A 195 18.44 5.66 -23.14
CA VAL A 195 18.93 4.53 -22.33
C VAL A 195 20.42 4.32 -22.60
N TYR A 196 20.81 4.19 -23.88
CA TYR A 196 22.20 3.95 -24.26
C TYR A 196 23.14 5.10 -23.90
N LYS A 197 22.69 6.36 -24.03
CA LYS A 197 23.52 7.54 -23.69
C LYS A 197 23.86 7.62 -22.20
N ASN A 198 22.98 7.12 -21.33
CA ASN A 198 23.18 7.19 -19.87
C ASN A 198 23.88 5.96 -19.29
N MET A 199 24.15 4.93 -20.10
CA MET A 199 24.92 3.73 -19.72
C MET A 199 26.42 3.82 -20.09
N ALA A 200 26.82 4.81 -20.89
CA ALA A 200 28.19 5.01 -21.38
C ALA A 200 28.99 5.96 -20.47
#